data_AF-A0A4Y7U477-F1
#
_entry.id   AF-A0A4Y7U477-F1
#
_cell.length_a   1.000
_cell.length_b   1.000
_cell.length_c   1.000
_cell.angle_alpha   90.00
_cell.angle_beta   90.00
_cell.angle_gamma   90.00
#
_symmetry.space_group_name_H-M   'P 1'
#
loop_
_entity.id
_entity.type
_entity.pdbx_description
1 polymer ?
#
loop_
_entity_poly.entity_id
_entity_poly.type
_entity_poly.pdbx_seq_one_letter_code
_entity_poly.pdbx_strand_id
1 'polypeptide(L)' 'MKHLQILDKLAAKHLVQSIDEDLARLTFYAMCYEKNDIDKQLSYILPKLLNRWNCILNANHNISEIYKQKAVLALNILLH' A
#
# COMPACT_ATOMS: atom_id res chain seq x y z
N MET A 1 4.23 0.68 20.16
CA MET A 1 4.95 -0.18 19.19
C MET A 1 5.25 0.66 17.96
N LYS A 2 6.42 0.51 17.32
CA LYS A 2 6.71 1.18 16.05
C LYS A 2 5.97 0.46 14.92
N HIS A 3 5.43 1.17 13.93
CA HIS A 3 4.73 0.59 12.76
C HIS A 3 5.55 -0.52 12.08
N LEU A 4 6.87 -0.34 11.98
CA LEU A 4 7.83 -1.34 11.49
C LEU A 4 7.82 -2.67 12.28
N GLN A 5 7.66 -2.63 13.61
CA GLN A 5 7.61 -3.86 14.42
C GLN A 5 6.33 -4.65 14.20
N ILE A 6 5.24 -3.99 13.80
CA ILE A 6 3.97 -4.64 13.45
C ILE A 6 4.09 -5.29 12.07
N LEU A 7 4.73 -4.61 11.12
CA LEU A 7 5.01 -5.12 9.78
C LEU A 7 5.97 -6.32 9.79
N ASP A 8 6.99 -6.31 10.64
CA ASP A 8 7.90 -7.47 10.79
C ASP A 8 7.17 -8.69 11.36
N LYS A 9 6.20 -8.48 12.27
CA LYS A 9 5.39 -9.57 12.87
C LYS A 9 4.38 -10.18 11.91
N LEU A 10 4.03 -9.51 10.81
CA LEU A 10 3.11 -10.03 9.80
C LEU A 10 3.67 -11.25 9.05
N ALA A 11 4.98 -11.53 9.16
CA ALA A 11 5.66 -12.62 8.44
C ALA A 11 5.32 -12.62 6.93
N ALA A 12 5.23 -11.42 6.35
CA ALA A 12 4.88 -11.18 4.96
C ALA A 12 5.80 -10.10 4.38
N LYS A 13 7.10 -10.23 4.66
CA LYS A 13 8.12 -9.23 4.35
C LYS A 13 8.09 -8.78 2.89
N HIS A 14 8.00 -9.72 1.96
CA HIS A 14 7.94 -9.42 0.52
C HIS A 14 6.67 -8.66 0.15
N LEU A 15 5.51 -9.03 0.71
CA LEU A 15 4.25 -8.33 0.47
C LEU A 15 4.33 -6.88 0.96
N VAL A 16 4.81 -6.68 2.20
CA VAL A 16 4.97 -5.34 2.78
C VAL A 16 5.95 -4.50 1.95
N GLN A 17 7.10 -5.07 1.59
CA GLN A 17 8.10 -4.39 0.79
C GLN A 17 7.55 -3.98 -0.59
N SER A 18 6.80 -4.87 -1.25
CA SER A 18 6.18 -4.54 -2.54
C SER A 18 5.15 -3.42 -2.43
N ILE A 19 4.35 -3.37 -1.35
CA ILE A 19 3.39 -2.28 -1.12
C ILE A 19 4.13 -0.96 -0.87
N ASP A 20 5.18 -1.00 -0.05
CA ASP A 20 6.01 0.17 0.30
C ASP A 20 6.73 0.76 -0.93
N GLU A 21 7.36 -0.10 -1.75
CA GLU A 21 8.02 0.32 -2.99
C GLU A 21 7.05 0.96 -3.99
N ASP A 22 5.83 0.43 -4.10
CA ASP A 22 4.80 0.99 -4.98
C ASP A 22 4.29 2.33 -4.46
N LEU A 23 4.07 2.45 -3.15
CA LEU A 23 3.71 3.73 -2.51
C LEU A 23 4.81 4.77 -2.72
N ALA A 24 6.07 4.42 -2.43
CA ALA A 24 7.22 5.30 -2.61
C ALA A 24 7.34 5.81 -4.06
N ARG A 25 7.12 4.91 -5.04
CA ARG A 25 7.13 5.26 -6.46
C ARG A 25 6.01 6.21 -6.85
N LEU A 26 4.78 5.98 -6.37
CA LEU A 26 3.64 6.86 -6.64
C LEU A 26 3.83 8.23 -6.00
N THR A 27 4.35 8.27 -4.76
CA THR A 27 4.69 9.49 -4.05
C THR A 27 5.75 10.30 -4.79
N PHE A 28 6.81 9.64 -5.26
CA PHE A 28 7.84 10.30 -6.08
C PHE A 28 7.24 10.96 -7.32
N TYR A 29 6.41 10.24 -8.08
CA TYR A 29 5.75 10.82 -9.25
C TYR A 29 4.82 11.97 -8.88
N ALA A 30 4.00 11.83 -7.83
CA ALA A 30 3.09 12.87 -7.39
C ALA A 30 3.84 14.16 -7.00
N MET A 31 4.97 14.03 -6.29
CA MET A 31 5.83 15.17 -5.92
C MET A 31 6.50 15.82 -7.14
N CYS A 32 6.83 15.06 -8.18
CA CYS A 32 7.40 15.61 -9.41
C CYS A 32 6.40 16.47 -10.20
N TYR A 33 5.11 16.10 -10.20
CA TYR A 33 4.09 16.79 -11.00
C TYR A 33 3.34 17.89 -10.24
N GLU A 34 3.08 17.74 -8.94
CA GLU A 34 2.23 18.64 -8.15
C GLU A 34 2.86 18.97 -6.79
N LYS A 35 4.10 19.49 -6.80
CA LYS A 35 5.00 19.63 -5.63
C LYS A 35 4.39 20.30 -4.38
N ASN A 36 3.43 21.20 -4.55
CA ASN A 36 2.87 22.02 -3.45
C ASN A 36 1.39 21.76 -3.15
N ASP A 37 0.76 20.81 -3.83
CA ASP A 37 -0.68 20.52 -3.68
C ASP A 37 -0.87 19.09 -3.17
N ILE A 38 -0.97 18.97 -1.84
CA ILE A 38 -1.10 17.68 -1.15
C ILE A 38 -2.40 16.97 -1.57
N ASP A 39 -3.49 17.69 -1.76
CA ASP A 39 -4.79 17.09 -2.11
C ASP A 39 -4.74 16.49 -3.51
N LYS A 40 -4.09 17.15 -4.47
CA LYS A 40 -3.86 16.58 -5.80
C LYS A 40 -2.89 15.40 -5.77
N GLN A 41 -1.83 15.47 -4.95
CA GLN A 41 -0.91 14.34 -4.78
C GLN A 41 -1.66 13.12 -4.25
N LEU A 42 -2.47 13.27 -3.20
CA LEU A 42 -3.27 12.20 -2.62
C LEU A 42 -4.30 11.65 -3.61
N SER A 43 -4.98 12.53 -4.35
CA SER A 43 -5.92 12.17 -5.41
C SER A 43 -5.27 11.39 -6.56
N TYR A 44 -3.96 11.55 -6.76
CA TYR A 44 -3.19 10.76 -7.72
C TYR A 44 -2.73 9.42 -7.14
N ILE A 45 -2.20 9.42 -5.91
CA ILE A 45 -1.57 8.25 -5.28
C ILE A 45 -2.61 7.19 -4.91
N LEU A 46 -3.65 7.55 -4.16
CA LEU A 46 -4.57 6.58 -3.54
C LEU A 46 -5.32 5.73 -4.58
N PRO A 47 -5.95 6.30 -5.63
CA PRO A 47 -6.66 5.48 -6.62
C PRO A 47 -5.73 4.54 -7.37
N LYS A 48 -4.50 4.97 -7.68
CA LYS A 48 -3.53 4.16 -8.41
C LYS A 48 -2.99 3.02 -7.56
N LEU A 49 -2.70 3.28 -6.28
CA LEU A 49 -2.26 2.25 -5.33
C LEU A 49 -3.36 1.21 -5.15
N LEU A 50 -4.58 1.63 -4.80
CA LEU A 50 -5.70 0.71 -4.57
C LEU A 50 -6.04 -0.10 -5.82
N ASN A 51 -5.99 0.50 -7.01
CA ASN A 51 -6.26 -0.20 -8.26
C ASN A 51 -5.22 -1.29 -8.57
N ARG A 52 -3.93 -1.04 -8.28
CA ARG A 52 -2.88 -2.06 -8.46
C ARG A 52 -3.05 -3.24 -7.53
N TRP A 53 -3.45 -2.98 -6.28
CA TRP A 53 -3.66 -4.02 -5.27
C TRP A 53 -5.08 -4.62 -5.32
N ASN A 54 -5.94 -4.15 -6.22
CA ASN A 54 -7.33 -4.57 -6.36
C ASN A 54 -7.47 -6.08 -6.62
N CYS A 55 -6.51 -6.69 -7.33
CA CYS A 55 -6.48 -8.13 -7.58
C CYS A 55 -6.38 -8.96 -6.31
N ILE A 56 -5.81 -8.40 -5.23
CA ILE A 56 -5.72 -9.04 -3.91
C ILE A 56 -6.90 -8.61 -3.03
N LEU A 57 -7.23 -7.32 -3.03
CA LEU A 57 -8.29 -6.75 -2.19
C LEU A 57 -9.69 -7.28 -2.56
N ASN A 58 -9.94 -7.52 -3.84
CA ASN A 58 -11.21 -8.05 -4.35
C ASN A 58 -11.11 -9.50 -4.84
N ALA A 59 -10.07 -10.24 -4.43
CA ALA A 59 -10.03 -11.67 -4.67
C ALA A 59 -11.13 -12.38 -3.85
N ASN A 60 -11.96 -13.16 -4.53
CA ASN A 60 -13.04 -13.94 -3.92
C ASN A 60 -12.62 -15.37 -3.55
N HIS A 61 -11.82 -16.04 -4.39
CA HIS A 61 -11.47 -17.46 -4.19
C HIS A 61 -10.03 -17.85 -4.54
N ASN A 62 -9.28 -17.00 -5.24
CA ASN A 62 -7.96 -17.37 -5.76
C ASN A 62 -6.81 -17.08 -4.78
N ILE A 63 -7.10 -16.50 -3.62
CA ILE A 63 -6.12 -16.04 -2.65
C ILE A 63 -6.58 -16.45 -1.25
N SER A 64 -5.64 -16.89 -0.41
CA SER A 64 -5.91 -17.17 1.00
C SER A 64 -6.45 -15.93 1.70
N GLU A 65 -7.53 -16.09 2.47
CA GLU A 65 -8.12 -15.02 3.28
C GLU A 65 -7.08 -14.36 4.20
N ILE A 66 -6.16 -15.15 4.74
CA ILE A 66 -5.05 -14.65 5.57
C ILE A 66 -4.16 -13.71 4.76
N TYR A 67 -3.83 -14.06 3.51
CA TYR A 67 -2.98 -13.22 2.67
C TYR A 67 -3.65 -11.88 2.33
N LYS A 68 -4.96 -11.90 2.05
CA LYS A 68 -5.77 -10.70 1.84
C LYS A 68 -5.78 -9.80 3.09
N GLN A 69 -6.01 -10.37 4.27
CA GLN A 69 -5.98 -9.63 5.53
C GLN A 69 -4.61 -9.00 5.82
N LYS A 70 -3.51 -9.73 5.53
CA LYS A 70 -2.16 -9.19 5.65
C LYS A 70 -1.92 -8.01 4.72
N ALA A 71 -2.41 -8.07 3.48
CA ALA A 71 -2.30 -6.96 2.51
C ALA A 71 -3.07 -5.72 2.97
N VAL A 72 -4.31 -5.90 3.44
CA VAL A 72 -5.12 -4.80 4.00
C VAL A 72 -4.44 -4.16 5.21
N LEU A 73 -3.91 -4.97 6.13
CA LEU A 73 -3.23 -4.46 7.32
C LEU A 73 -1.93 -3.71 6.95
N ALA A 74 -1.15 -4.24 6.00
CA ALA A 74 0.06 -3.57 5.51
C ALA A 74 -0.26 -2.22 4.86
N LEU A 75 -1.28 -2.16 3.99
CA LEU A 75 -1.73 -0.92 3.35
C LEU A 75 -2.16 0.12 4.39
N ASN A 76 -2.96 -0.27 5.39
CA ASN A 76 -3.40 0.63 6.46
C ASN A 76 -2.23 1.16 7.29
N ILE A 77 -1.23 0.32 7.58
CA ILE A 77 -0.07 0.72 8.38
C ILE A 77 0.86 1.65 7.61
N LEU A 78 1.02 1.46 6.29
CA LEU A 78 1.89 2.26 5.43
C LEU A 78 1.28 3.61 5.03
N LEU A 79 -0.05 3.70 4.98
CA LEU A 79 -0.77 4.94 4.68
C LEU A 79 -1.02 5.83 5.90
N HIS A 80 -0.77 5.32 7.12
CA HIS A 80 -0.91 6.03 8.39
C HIS A 80 0.42 6.68 8.80
#